data_AF-A0A0X3U3H2-F1
#
_entry.id   AF-A0A0X3U3H2-F1
#
_cell.length_a   1.000
_cell.length_b   1.000
_cell.length_c   1.000
_cell.angle_alpha   90.00
_cell.angle_beta   90.00
_cell.angle_gamma   90.00
#
_symmetry.space_group_name_H-M   'P 1'
#
loop_
_entity.id
_entity.type
_entity.pdbx_description
1 polymer ?
#
loop_
_entity_poly.entity_id
_entity_poly.type
_entity_poly.pdbx_seq_one_letter_code
_entity_poly.pdbx_strand_id
1 'polypeptide(L)'
;MTLSDQRVLETGLAEARLLAELRGFAIIAGRHCIGCDENTALYVRKIVPRNGFVERISQAAARYTYPGNYRDYQSKALVEKTRFFYGRCYEGQAALLWLSEYRGPVGWNHDTYLILFGEQGLEHRYSKQYRPELFHLGHSECRELPGIEAEIEP
;
A
#
# COMPACT_ATOMS: atom_id res chain seq x y z
N MET A 1 -4.04 -17.47 -0.95
CA MET A 1 -5.16 -16.66 -0.39
C MET A 1 -6.36 -16.75 -1.30
N THR A 2 -7.58 -16.60 -0.79
CA THR A 2 -8.81 -16.76 -1.59
C THR A 2 -9.40 -15.40 -1.93
N LEU A 3 -9.70 -15.18 -3.22
CA LEU A 3 -10.40 -14.00 -3.72
C LEU A 3 -11.92 -14.12 -3.53
N SER A 4 -12.64 -13.02 -3.73
CA SER A 4 -14.10 -12.94 -3.61
C SER A 4 -14.85 -13.91 -4.53
N ASP A 5 -14.27 -14.25 -5.68
CA ASP A 5 -14.80 -15.21 -6.64
C ASP A 5 -14.29 -16.66 -6.43
N GLN A 6 -13.76 -16.95 -5.24
CA GLN A 6 -13.24 -18.25 -4.82
C GLN A 6 -11.96 -18.71 -5.53
N ARG A 7 -11.36 -17.90 -6.39
CA ARG A 7 -10.04 -18.21 -6.95
C ARG A 7 -8.95 -18.13 -5.88
N VAL A 8 -7.95 -18.97 -6.02
CA VAL A 8 -6.75 -18.94 -5.17
C VAL A 8 -5.68 -18.11 -5.85
N LEU A 9 -5.20 -17.07 -5.15
CA LEU A 9 -4.03 -16.30 -5.52
C LEU A 9 -2.80 -16.81 -4.76
N GLU A 10 -1.76 -17.19 -5.50
CA GLU A 10 -0.44 -17.56 -4.99
C GLU A 10 0.49 -16.34 -5.06
N THR A 11 1.07 -15.94 -3.93
CA THR A 11 1.84 -14.70 -3.85
C THR A 11 3.33 -14.88 -3.67
N GLY A 12 3.79 -16.06 -3.23
CA GLY A 12 5.18 -16.28 -2.80
C GLY A 12 5.59 -15.45 -1.57
N LEU A 13 4.66 -14.70 -0.96
CA LEU A 13 4.91 -13.88 0.23
C LEU A 13 4.66 -14.71 1.49
N ALA A 14 5.53 -14.55 2.47
CA ALA A 14 5.27 -14.94 3.85
C ALA A 14 4.21 -14.01 4.48
N GLU A 15 3.42 -14.57 5.39
CA GLU A 15 2.36 -13.85 6.15
C GLU A 15 1.40 -13.06 5.26
N ALA A 16 1.16 -13.55 4.05
CA ALA A 16 0.39 -12.84 3.04
C ALA A 16 -1.07 -12.70 3.44
N ARG A 17 -1.59 -11.46 3.42
CA ARG A 17 -2.98 -11.13 3.73
C ARG A 17 -3.60 -10.29 2.62
N LEU A 18 -4.75 -10.74 2.12
CA LEU A 18 -5.57 -9.93 1.22
C LEU A 18 -6.24 -8.81 2.03
N LEU A 19 -6.03 -7.57 1.61
CA LEU A 19 -6.63 -6.38 2.23
C LEU A 19 -7.93 -5.98 1.55
N ALA A 20 -7.92 -6.00 0.21
CA ALA A 20 -9.03 -5.58 -0.62
C ALA A 20 -8.90 -6.10 -2.05
N GLU A 21 -10.05 -6.17 -2.72
CA GLU A 21 -10.15 -6.27 -4.17
C GLU A 21 -10.75 -4.96 -4.70
N LEU A 22 -10.01 -4.24 -5.53
CA LEU A 22 -10.41 -2.94 -6.07
C LEU A 22 -10.22 -2.94 -7.58
N ARG A 23 -11.32 -2.75 -8.33
CA ARG A 23 -11.30 -2.58 -9.80
C ARG A 23 -10.48 -3.63 -10.55
N GLY A 24 -10.55 -4.90 -10.14
CA GLY A 24 -9.80 -6.00 -10.75
C GLY A 24 -8.33 -6.09 -10.30
N PHE A 25 -8.00 -5.49 -9.16
CA PHE A 25 -6.69 -5.63 -8.51
C PHE A 25 -6.84 -6.15 -7.08
N ALA A 26 -5.91 -6.98 -6.66
CA ALA A 26 -5.74 -7.42 -5.28
C ALA A 26 -4.71 -6.54 -4.58
N ILE A 27 -5.08 -6.03 -3.40
CA ILE A 27 -4.20 -5.29 -2.50
C ILE A 27 -3.79 -6.22 -1.38
N ILE A 28 -2.49 -6.46 -1.25
CA ILE A 28 -1.95 -7.53 -0.42
C ILE A 28 -0.92 -6.95 0.53
N ALA A 29 -0.96 -7.37 1.78
CA ALA A 29 0.11 -7.17 2.74
C ALA A 29 0.94 -8.46 2.86
N GLY A 30 2.25 -8.34 3.02
CA GLY A 30 3.11 -9.49 3.30
C GLY A 30 4.59 -9.10 3.29
N ARG A 31 5.47 -10.10 3.41
CA ARG A 31 6.92 -9.94 3.30
C ARG A 31 7.51 -11.10 2.52
N HIS A 32 8.72 -10.98 1.98
CA HIS A 32 9.32 -12.07 1.21
C HIS A 32 9.94 -13.14 2.10
N CYS A 33 10.43 -12.76 3.29
CA CYS A 33 11.08 -13.69 4.21
C CYS A 33 10.68 -13.45 5.68
N ILE A 34 10.81 -14.52 6.48
CA ILE A 34 10.60 -14.49 7.93
C ILE A 34 12.00 -14.50 8.59
N GLY A 35 12.24 -13.58 9.53
CA GLY A 35 13.49 -13.50 10.28
C GLY A 35 14.67 -12.83 9.55
N CYS A 36 14.39 -12.01 8.54
CA CYS A 36 15.37 -11.33 7.70
C CYS A 36 15.34 -9.80 7.83
N ASP A 37 14.79 -9.29 8.94
CA ASP A 37 14.60 -7.85 9.21
C ASP A 37 13.82 -7.07 8.13
N GLU A 38 13.10 -7.78 7.26
CA GLU A 38 12.21 -7.19 6.26
C GLU A 38 10.88 -6.78 6.92
N ASN A 39 10.58 -5.50 6.81
CA ASN A 39 9.26 -4.98 7.15
C ASN A 39 8.19 -5.49 6.19
N THR A 40 7.00 -5.77 6.72
CA THR A 40 5.79 -5.97 5.93
C THR A 40 5.62 -4.82 4.93
N ALA A 41 5.26 -5.16 3.70
CA ALA A 41 5.01 -4.22 2.62
C ALA A 41 3.61 -4.43 2.02
N LEU A 42 3.18 -3.46 1.22
CA LEU A 42 1.97 -3.53 0.42
C LEU A 42 2.32 -3.86 -1.02
N TYR A 43 1.47 -4.65 -1.66
CA TYR A 43 1.62 -5.07 -3.04
C TYR A 43 0.29 -4.90 -3.76
N VAL A 44 0.35 -4.35 -4.97
CA VAL A 44 -0.81 -4.17 -5.86
C VAL A 44 -0.66 -5.12 -7.04
N ARG A 45 -1.64 -6.00 -7.22
CA ARG A 45 -1.60 -7.07 -8.23
C ARG A 45 -2.83 -7.01 -9.11
N LYS A 46 -2.65 -6.98 -10.43
CA LYS A 46 -3.76 -7.17 -11.36
C LYS A 46 -4.29 -8.58 -11.21
N ILE A 47 -5.60 -8.73 -11.20
CA ILE A 47 -6.28 -10.02 -11.22
C ILE A 47 -6.61 -10.31 -12.69
N VAL A 48 -5.87 -11.20 -13.34
CA VAL A 48 -6.07 -11.46 -14.77
C VAL A 48 -7.32 -12.34 -14.98
N PRO A 49 -8.20 -12.00 -15.95
CA PRO A 49 -9.31 -12.88 -16.33
C PRO A 49 -8.82 -14.18 -16.99
N ARG A 50 -9.56 -15.27 -16.76
CA ARG A 50 -9.23 -16.68 -17.07
C ARG A 50 -8.37 -16.95 -18.31
N ASN A 51 -7.37 -17.82 -18.11
CA ASN A 51 -7.04 -18.96 -18.98
C ASN A 51 -6.72 -20.24 -18.17
N GLY A 52 -7.47 -20.51 -17.09
CA GLY A 52 -7.50 -21.84 -16.46
C GLY A 52 -6.29 -22.27 -15.61
N PHE A 53 -5.35 -21.38 -15.28
CA PHE A 53 -4.22 -21.71 -14.41
C PHE A 53 -4.08 -20.74 -13.23
N VAL A 54 -3.49 -21.28 -12.16
CA VAL A 54 -2.90 -20.53 -11.04
C VAL A 54 -2.09 -19.37 -11.61
N GLU A 55 -2.46 -18.15 -11.25
CA GLU A 55 -1.75 -16.96 -11.72
C GLU A 55 -0.41 -16.87 -10.99
N ARG A 56 0.61 -17.51 -11.57
CA ARG A 56 2.00 -17.30 -11.16
C ARG A 56 2.37 -15.88 -11.52
N ILE A 57 2.68 -15.10 -10.49
CA ILE A 57 3.22 -13.75 -10.57
C ILE A 57 4.34 -13.70 -11.63
N SER A 58 4.06 -13.09 -12.78
CA SER A 58 5.03 -12.96 -13.88
C SER A 58 5.74 -11.60 -13.90
N GLN A 59 5.26 -10.62 -13.14
CA GLN A 59 5.88 -9.30 -12.98
C GLN A 59 6.30 -9.08 -11.52
N ALA A 60 7.41 -8.41 -11.28
CA ALA A 60 7.72 -7.89 -9.94
C ALA A 60 6.52 -7.05 -9.48
N ALA A 61 5.94 -7.34 -8.31
CA ALA A 61 4.93 -6.41 -7.80
C ALA A 61 5.66 -5.12 -7.50
N ALA A 62 5.01 -4.02 -7.81
CA ALA A 62 5.35 -2.79 -7.13
C ALA A 62 5.13 -3.02 -5.63
N ARG A 63 6.25 -2.95 -4.89
CA ARG A 63 6.32 -3.02 -3.42
C ARG A 63 6.18 -1.61 -2.89
N TYR A 64 5.26 -1.41 -1.97
CA TYR A 64 4.97 -0.13 -1.34
C TYR A 64 5.13 -0.23 0.17
N THR A 65 5.42 0.90 0.81
CA THR A 65 5.53 1.00 2.27
C THR A 65 4.20 0.65 2.95
N TYR A 66 4.25 -0.14 4.01
CA TYR A 66 3.10 -0.41 4.87
C TYR A 66 2.84 0.81 5.78
N PRO A 67 1.60 1.14 6.18
CA PRO A 67 1.40 2.25 7.10
C PRO A 67 2.07 1.99 8.46
N GLY A 68 2.52 3.04 9.14
CA GLY A 68 3.15 2.90 10.44
C GLY A 68 3.97 4.09 10.90
N ASN A 69 4.57 3.92 12.07
CA ASN A 69 5.62 4.79 12.59
C ASN A 69 6.96 4.09 12.40
N TYR A 70 7.84 4.73 11.64
CA TYR A 70 9.16 4.22 11.27
C TYR A 70 10.24 4.95 12.05
N ARG A 71 11.07 4.17 12.74
CA ARG A 71 12.19 4.66 13.53
C ARG A 71 13.50 4.29 12.88
N ASP A 72 14.48 5.17 12.95
CA ASP A 72 15.84 4.83 12.58
C ASP A 72 16.34 3.71 13.49
N TYR A 73 16.87 2.62 12.91
CA TYR A 73 17.22 1.42 13.68
C TYR A 73 18.35 1.69 14.70
N GLN A 74 19.23 2.65 14.44
CA GLN A 74 20.35 2.97 15.32
C GLN A 74 19.95 3.89 16.47
N SER A 75 19.41 5.06 16.14
CA SER A 75 19.07 6.13 17.10
C SER A 75 17.71 5.94 17.76
N LYS A 76 16.85 5.08 17.19
CA LYS A 76 15.44 4.88 17.58
C LYS A 76 14.57 6.14 17.45
N ALA A 77 15.10 7.18 16.81
CA ALA A 77 14.36 8.40 16.54
C ALA A 77 13.25 8.12 15.52
N LEU A 78 12.08 8.72 15.71
CA LEU A 78 11.00 8.67 14.72
C LEU A 78 11.44 9.46 13.48
N VAL A 79 11.51 8.78 12.34
CA VAL A 79 11.98 9.36 11.07
C VAL A 79 10.89 9.43 10.01
N GLU A 80 9.90 8.55 10.03
CA GLU A 80 8.75 8.62 9.13
C GLU A 80 7.46 8.16 9.85
N LYS A 81 6.34 8.75 9.45
CA LYS A 81 4.98 8.28 9.76
C LYS A 81 4.23 8.16 8.46
N THR A 82 3.59 7.03 8.23
CA THR A 82 2.86 6.74 7.01
C THR A 82 1.45 6.30 7.36
N ARG A 83 0.44 6.99 6.83
CA ARG A 83 -0.95 6.53 6.86
C ARG A 83 -1.33 6.02 5.49
N PHE A 84 -2.12 4.95 5.45
CA PHE A 84 -2.56 4.34 4.20
C PHE A 84 -4.07 4.18 4.17
N PHE A 85 -4.67 4.58 3.06
CA PHE A 85 -6.09 4.47 2.80
C PHE A 85 -6.35 3.77 1.48
N TYR A 86 -7.43 3.00 1.43
CA TYR A 86 -7.86 2.30 0.23
C TYR A 86 -9.39 2.32 0.07
N GLY A 87 -9.85 2.25 -1.17
CA GLY A 87 -11.27 2.32 -1.52
C GLY A 87 -11.62 3.63 -2.22
N ARG A 88 -12.80 4.20 -2.01
CA ARG A 88 -13.22 5.47 -2.66
C ARG A 88 -12.68 6.68 -1.90
N CYS A 89 -11.38 6.92 -2.00
CA CYS A 89 -10.71 7.97 -1.24
C CYS A 89 -10.51 9.29 -1.99
N TYR A 90 -10.69 9.32 -3.32
CA TYR A 90 -10.40 10.50 -4.15
C TYR A 90 -11.43 10.66 -5.26
N GLU A 91 -12.11 11.82 -5.31
CA GLU A 91 -13.07 12.20 -6.36
C GLU A 91 -14.11 11.10 -6.70
N GLY A 92 -14.53 10.31 -5.71
CA GLY A 92 -15.48 9.20 -5.88
C GLY A 92 -14.92 7.95 -6.59
N GLN A 93 -13.65 7.95 -6.97
CA GLN A 93 -12.96 6.85 -7.64
C GLN A 93 -12.24 5.94 -6.64
N ALA A 94 -12.07 4.68 -7.03
CA ALA A 94 -11.21 3.77 -6.26
C ALA A 94 -9.76 4.27 -6.32
N ALA A 95 -9.12 4.29 -5.17
CA ALA A 95 -7.79 4.83 -4.99
C ALA A 95 -7.04 4.11 -3.87
N LEU A 96 -5.72 4.17 -3.94
CA LEU A 96 -4.80 3.88 -2.86
C LEU A 96 -4.06 5.17 -2.51
N LEU A 97 -4.05 5.55 -1.25
CA LEU A 97 -3.52 6.84 -0.80
C LEU A 97 -2.56 6.62 0.36
N TRP A 98 -1.32 7.07 0.18
CA TRP A 98 -0.35 7.21 1.24
C TRP A 98 -0.20 8.69 1.59
N LEU A 99 -0.27 8.98 2.89
CA LEU A 99 0.07 10.26 3.49
C LEU A 99 1.27 10.03 4.39
N SER A 100 2.45 10.54 3.97
CA SER A 100 3.70 10.37 4.71
C SER A 100 4.18 11.69 5.30
N GLU A 101 4.63 11.63 6.54
CA GLU A 101 5.45 12.66 7.20
C GLU A 101 6.84 12.09 7.42
N TYR A 102 7.91 12.74 6.95
CA TYR A 102 9.28 12.23 7.15
C TYR A 102 10.26 13.33 7.53
N ARG A 103 11.32 12.94 8.25
CA ARG A 103 12.35 13.85 8.74
C ARG A 103 13.30 14.21 7.59
N GLY A 104 13.35 15.50 7.26
CA GLY A 104 14.34 16.07 6.34
C GLY A 104 15.34 16.99 7.05
N PRO A 105 16.27 17.61 6.30
CA PRO A 105 17.33 18.44 6.85
C PRO A 105 16.84 19.67 7.64
N VAL A 106 15.68 20.23 7.27
CA VAL A 106 15.16 21.51 7.81
C VAL A 106 13.87 21.30 8.62
N GLY A 107 13.41 20.06 8.82
CA GLY A 107 12.13 19.84 9.48
C GLY A 107 11.44 18.53 9.10
N TRP A 108 10.13 18.50 9.34
CA TRP A 108 9.26 17.44 8.84
C TRP A 108 8.71 17.83 7.47
N ASN A 109 8.86 16.94 6.50
CA ASN A 109 8.27 17.05 5.18
C ASN A 109 6.99 16.23 5.11
N HIS A 110 6.11 16.58 4.17
CA HIS A 110 4.87 15.87 3.93
C HIS A 110 4.79 15.48 2.47
N ASP A 111 4.52 14.20 2.22
CA ASP A 111 4.31 13.66 0.89
C ASP A 111 2.94 12.98 0.80
N THR A 112 2.36 13.08 -0.38
CA THR A 112 1.12 12.42 -0.75
C THR A 112 1.39 11.58 -1.99
N TYR A 113 1.09 10.29 -1.89
CA TYR A 113 1.20 9.38 -3.02
C TYR A 113 -0.15 8.70 -3.25
N LEU A 114 -0.66 8.85 -4.47
CA LEU A 114 -1.99 8.41 -4.87
C LEU A 114 -1.87 7.47 -6.07
N ILE A 115 -2.52 6.32 -6.00
CA ILE A 115 -2.71 5.42 -7.13
C ILE A 115 -4.19 5.39 -7.47
N LEU A 116 -4.53 5.71 -8.72
CA LEU A 116 -5.88 5.59 -9.26
C LEU A 116 -5.97 4.36 -10.18
N PHE A 117 -7.14 3.73 -10.19
CA PHE A 117 -7.42 2.58 -11.05
C PHE A 117 -8.11 3.03 -12.33
N GLY A 118 -7.32 3.59 -13.26
CA GLY A 118 -7.77 4.08 -14.56
C GLY A 118 -8.08 2.95 -15.56
N GLU A 119 -8.67 3.31 -16.69
CA GLU A 119 -9.07 2.35 -17.74
C GLU A 119 -7.85 1.66 -18.40
N GLN A 120 -6.71 2.35 -18.47
CA GLN A 120 -5.48 1.82 -19.07
C GLN A 120 -4.57 1.09 -18.06
N GLY A 121 -4.89 1.14 -16.77
CA GLY A 121 -4.07 0.57 -15.71
C GLY A 121 -3.96 1.47 -14.48
N LEU A 122 -2.89 1.28 -13.71
CA LEU A 122 -2.62 2.09 -12.53
C LEU A 122 -2.03 3.45 -12.94
N GLU A 123 -2.63 4.53 -12.44
CA GLU A 123 -2.13 5.89 -12.59
C GLU A 123 -1.50 6.34 -11.28
N HIS A 124 -0.21 6.68 -11.32
CA HIS A 124 0.54 7.12 -10.15
C HIS A 124 0.62 8.64 -10.11
N ARG A 125 0.26 9.24 -8.97
CA ARG A 125 0.36 10.68 -8.72
C ARG A 125 1.12 10.91 -7.43
N TYR A 126 2.07 11.84 -7.48
CA TYR A 126 2.88 12.22 -6.33
C TYR A 126 2.83 13.73 -6.13
N SER A 127 2.69 14.16 -4.88
CA SER A 127 2.64 15.57 -4.49
C SER A 127 3.40 15.76 -3.18
N LYS A 128 4.24 16.80 -3.12
CA LYS A 128 4.84 17.31 -1.87
C LYS A 128 3.94 18.30 -1.13
N GLN A 129 2.78 18.62 -1.71
CA GLN A 129 1.79 19.49 -1.11
C GLN A 129 0.69 18.61 -0.50
N TYR A 130 0.55 18.71 0.82
CA TYR A 130 -0.54 18.07 1.53
C TYR A 130 -1.84 18.86 1.30
N ARG A 131 -2.83 18.22 0.67
CA ARG A 131 -4.13 18.79 0.30
C ARG A 131 -5.26 17.88 0.79
N PRO A 132 -5.50 17.77 2.11
CA PRO A 132 -6.45 16.82 2.69
C PRO A 132 -7.88 17.00 2.21
N GLU A 133 -8.25 18.20 1.78
CA GLU A 133 -9.58 18.53 1.28
C GLU A 133 -9.94 17.81 -0.04
N LEU A 134 -8.93 17.27 -0.74
CA LEU A 134 -9.14 16.47 -1.95
C LEU A 134 -9.51 15.02 -1.63
N PHE A 135 -9.38 14.61 -0.36
CA PHE A 135 -9.55 13.22 0.06
C PHE A 135 -10.81 13.04 0.88
N HIS A 136 -11.52 11.94 0.64
CA HIS A 136 -12.74 11.60 1.37
C HIS A 136 -12.41 10.80 2.64
N LEU A 137 -11.46 11.31 3.44
CA LEU A 137 -11.02 10.66 4.67
C LEU A 137 -12.19 10.59 5.68
N GLY A 138 -12.39 9.43 6.30
CA GLY A 138 -13.48 9.21 7.26
C GLY A 138 -14.81 8.76 6.63
N HIS A 139 -14.91 8.72 5.29
CA HIS A 139 -16.03 8.08 4.62
C HIS A 139 -15.94 6.55 4.74
N SER A 140 -17.06 5.85 4.88
CA SER A 140 -17.09 4.38 5.08
C SER A 140 -16.48 3.58 3.93
N GLU A 141 -16.45 4.18 2.73
CA GLU A 141 -15.83 3.62 1.53
C GLU A 141 -14.34 3.95 1.38
N CYS A 142 -13.78 4.85 2.19
CA CYS A 142 -12.34 5.13 2.26
C CYS A 142 -11.78 4.62 3.59
N ARG A 143 -11.16 3.45 3.55
CA ARG A 143 -10.75 2.71 4.74
C ARG A 143 -9.29 2.96 5.03
N GLU A 144 -9.00 3.34 6.27
CA GLU A 144 -7.63 3.37 6.78
C GLU A 144 -7.17 1.97 7.16
N LEU A 145 -5.96 1.60 6.75
CA LEU A 145 -5.31 0.39 7.22
C LEU A 145 -4.51 0.71 8.49
N PRO A 146 -4.70 -0.04 9.59
CA PRO A 146 -3.92 0.16 10.81
C PRO A 146 -2.42 0.03 10.54
N GLY A 147 -1.67 1.01 11.07
CA GLY A 147 -0.22 1.02 10.95
C GLY A 147 0.50 0.12 11.95
N ILE A 148 1.80 -0.05 11.74
CA ILE A 148 2.72 -0.78 12.65
C ILE A 148 3.78 0.15 13.25
N GLU A 149 4.47 -0.30 14.28
CA GLU A 149 5.77 0.24 14.65
C GLU A 149 6.85 -0.58 13.94
N ALA A 150 7.76 0.09 13.23
CA ALA A 150 8.81 -0.56 12.46
C ALA A 150 10.12 0.23 12.53
N GLU A 151 11.22 -0.46 12.23
CA GLU A 151 12.53 0.17 12.11
C GLU A 151 12.96 0.19 10.65
N ILE A 152 13.68 1.24 10.25
CA ILE A 152 14.20 1.42 8.90
C ILE A 152 15.66 1.89 8.96
N GLU A 153 16.44 1.53 7.94
CA GLU A 153 17.74 2.16 7.71
C GLU A 153 17.56 3.60 7.19
N PRO A 154 18.40 4.55 7.63
CA PRO A 154 18.27 5.97 7.31
C PRO A 154 18.57 6.33 5.85
#